data_AF-A0A269XF91-F1
#
_entry.id   AF-A0A269XF91-F1
#
_cell.length_a   1.000
_cell.length_b   1.000
_cell.length_c   1.000
_cell.angle_alpha   90.00
_cell.angle_beta   90.00
_cell.angle_gamma   90.00
#
_symmetry.space_group_name_H-M   'P 1'
#
loop_
_entity.id
_entity.type
_entity.pdbx_description
1 polymer ?
#
loop_
_entity_poly.entity_id
_entity_poly.type
_entity_poly.pdbx_seq_one_letter_code
_entity_poly.pdbx_strand_id
1 'polypeptide(L)'
;EISGKAEPGSTVVITFPDGQTAEGQVDSDGNYHIVVPTNEHLKGGDHISVTSTDTSGNTSKATIITVIDTTAPPAPTINPIKEGAKEISGKAEPGSTVVITFP
;
A
#
# COMPACT_ATOMS: atom_id res chain seq x y z
N GLU A 1 -5.82 2.55 8.66
CA GLU A 1 -6.24 1.33 9.39
C GLU A 1 -6.12 0.13 8.45
N ILE A 2 -5.88 -1.06 8.99
CA ILE A 2 -5.88 -2.33 8.26
C ILE A 2 -7.05 -3.14 8.77
N SER A 3 -7.84 -3.72 7.88
CA SER A 3 -8.97 -4.58 8.23
C SER A 3 -8.92 -5.90 7.48
N GLY A 4 -9.59 -6.91 8.01
CA GLY A 4 -9.64 -8.22 7.38
C GLY A 4 -10.50 -9.21 8.15
N LYS A 5 -10.35 -10.49 7.82
CA LYS A 5 -11.01 -11.59 8.51
C LYS A 5 -10.02 -12.62 9.06
N ALA A 6 -10.36 -13.21 10.19
CA ALA A 6 -9.64 -14.31 10.82
C ALA A 6 -10.62 -15.14 11.69
N GLU A 7 -10.11 -16.14 12.41
CA GLU A 7 -10.93 -16.97 13.29
C GLU A 7 -11.50 -16.14 14.45
N PRO A 8 -12.82 -16.20 14.73
CA PRO A 8 -13.43 -15.45 15.83
C PRO A 8 -12.73 -15.68 17.17
N GLY A 9 -12.46 -14.60 17.90
CA GLY A 9 -11.77 -14.65 19.20
C GLY A 9 -10.25 -14.92 19.12
N SER A 10 -9.68 -15.01 17.91
CA SER A 10 -8.23 -15.05 17.73
C SER A 10 -7.61 -13.64 17.87
N THR A 11 -6.28 -13.61 17.98
CA THR A 11 -5.49 -12.37 17.93
C THR A 11 -4.72 -12.31 16.62
N VAL A 12 -4.93 -11.26 15.84
CA VAL A 12 -4.14 -10.95 14.63
C VAL A 12 -2.95 -10.09 15.01
N VAL A 13 -1.77 -10.45 14.50
CA VAL A 13 -0.53 -9.69 14.62
C VAL A 13 -0.09 -9.26 13.23
N ILE A 14 0.16 -7.96 13.06
CA ILE A 14 0.74 -7.37 11.85
C ILE A 14 2.16 -6.96 12.18
N THR A 15 3.12 -7.40 11.38
CA THR A 15 4.52 -6.92 11.39
C THR A 15 4.72 -5.98 10.21
N PHE A 16 5.16 -4.76 10.51
CA PHE A 16 5.43 -3.69 9.55
C PHE A 16 6.85 -3.78 8.98
N PRO A 17 7.16 -3.05 7.87
CA PRO A 17 8.47 -3.10 7.23
C PRO A 17 9.64 -2.71 8.14
N ASP A 18 9.38 -1.85 9.12
CA ASP A 18 10.36 -1.40 10.12
C ASP A 18 10.57 -2.40 11.28
N GLY A 19 9.79 -3.49 11.30
CA GLY A 19 9.81 -4.54 12.32
C GLY A 19 8.90 -4.27 13.52
N GLN A 20 8.24 -3.11 13.61
CA GLN A 20 7.22 -2.88 14.61
C GLN A 20 6.02 -3.80 14.39
N THR A 21 5.25 -4.01 15.44
CA THR A 21 4.04 -4.82 15.39
C THR A 21 2.83 -4.07 15.90
N ALA A 22 1.66 -4.43 15.38
CA ALA A 22 0.37 -4.05 15.94
C ALA A 22 -0.54 -5.27 16.02
N GLU A 23 -1.39 -5.29 17.05
CA GLU A 23 -2.27 -6.41 17.32
C GLU A 23 -3.74 -5.98 17.26
N GLY A 24 -4.62 -6.92 16.92
CA GLY A 24 -6.06 -6.73 16.91
C GLY A 24 -6.79 -8.01 17.31
N GLN A 25 -7.82 -7.86 18.14
CA GLN A 25 -8.75 -8.95 18.44
C GLN A 25 -9.72 -9.14 17.28
N VAL A 26 -10.03 -10.40 16.99
CA VAL A 26 -11.05 -10.76 16.01
C VAL A 26 -12.40 -10.89 16.70
N ASP A 27 -13.40 -10.18 16.19
CA ASP A 27 -14.76 -10.21 16.74
C ASP A 27 -15.48 -11.54 16.47
N SER A 28 -16.71 -11.67 17.00
CA SER A 28 -17.53 -12.88 16.83
C SER A 28 -17.94 -13.17 15.38
N ASP A 29 -17.91 -12.16 14.52
CA ASP A 29 -18.23 -12.26 13.09
C ASP A 29 -16.97 -12.52 12.24
N GLY A 30 -15.81 -12.65 12.90
CA GLY A 30 -14.53 -12.92 12.27
C GLY A 30 -13.83 -11.69 11.71
N ASN A 31 -14.27 -10.46 12.03
CA ASN A 31 -13.63 -9.24 11.54
C ASN A 31 -12.61 -8.68 12.54
N TYR A 32 -11.58 -8.01 12.02
CA TYR A 32 -10.63 -7.25 12.84
C TYR A 32 -10.30 -5.91 12.19
N HIS A 33 -9.93 -4.95 13.02
CA HIS A 33 -9.41 -3.64 12.64
C HIS A 33 -8.17 -3.33 13.46
N ILE A 34 -7.08 -2.99 12.79
CA ILE A 34 -5.79 -2.67 13.42
C ILE A 34 -5.33 -1.28 12.93
N VAL A 35 -5.01 -0.42 13.89
CA VAL A 35 -4.49 0.91 13.60
C VAL A 35 -3.00 0.80 13.27
N VAL A 36 -2.58 1.43 12.19
CA VAL A 36 -1.16 1.52 11.83
C VAL A 36 -0.47 2.46 12.84
N PRO A 37 0.66 2.07 13.45
CA PRO A 37 1.40 2.92 14.38
C PRO A 37 1.67 4.31 13.78
N THR A 38 1.59 5.37 14.59
CA THR A 38 1.71 6.76 14.08
C THR A 38 3.10 7.09 13.52
N ASN A 39 4.12 6.34 13.92
CA ASN A 39 5.49 6.44 13.41
C ASN A 39 5.72 5.58 12.16
N GLU A 40 4.73 4.78 11.75
CA GLU A 40 4.82 3.93 10.58
C GLU A 40 4.19 4.62 9.36
N HIS A 41 4.91 4.59 8.23
CA HIS A 41 4.51 5.24 6.99
C HIS A 41 4.64 4.27 5.82
N LEU A 42 3.58 3.48 5.61
CA LEU A 42 3.48 2.52 4.52
C LEU A 42 3.54 3.22 3.16
N LYS A 43 4.42 2.73 2.29
CA LYS A 43 4.61 3.17 0.91
C LYS A 43 4.20 2.06 -0.06
N GLY A 44 3.85 2.45 -1.28
CA GLY A 44 3.64 1.50 -2.36
C GLY A 44 4.84 0.56 -2.53
N GLY A 45 4.57 -0.74 -2.56
CA GLY A 45 5.60 -1.77 -2.66
C GLY A 45 6.15 -2.30 -1.32
N ASP A 46 5.78 -1.68 -0.19
CA ASP A 46 6.16 -2.21 1.13
C ASP A 46 5.51 -3.56 1.39
N HIS A 47 6.19 -4.41 2.17
CA HIS A 47 5.68 -5.72 2.58
C HIS A 47 5.32 -5.73 4.06
N ILE A 48 4.09 -6.15 4.36
CA ILE A 48 3.64 -6.44 5.72
C ILE A 48 3.41 -7.94 5.89
N SER A 49 3.68 -8.45 7.08
CA SER A 49 3.42 -9.85 7.44
C SER A 49 2.26 -9.92 8.43
N VAL A 50 1.33 -10.85 8.21
CA VAL A 50 0.15 -11.04 9.06
C VAL A 50 0.08 -12.48 9.55
N THR A 51 -0.10 -12.66 10.85
CA THR A 51 -0.39 -13.95 11.49
C THR A 51 -1.62 -13.83 12.39
N SER A 52 -2.23 -14.97 12.70
CA SER A 52 -3.33 -15.08 13.66
C SER A 52 -3.03 -16.20 14.64
N THR A 53 -3.28 -15.96 15.93
CA THR A 53 -3.13 -16.95 17.01
C THR A 53 -4.47 -17.19 17.67
N ASP A 54 -4.94 -18.44 17.68
CA ASP A 54 -6.21 -18.83 18.32
C ASP A 54 -6.13 -18.80 19.86
N THR A 55 -7.27 -18.98 20.52
CA THR A 55 -7.36 -19.00 22.00
C THR A 55 -6.64 -20.19 22.65
N SER A 56 -6.32 -21.23 21.87
CA SER A 56 -5.54 -22.39 22.31
C SER A 56 -4.04 -22.22 22.10
N GLY A 57 -3.61 -21.09 21.51
CA GLY A 57 -2.20 -20.76 21.25
C GLY A 57 -1.65 -21.28 19.92
N ASN A 58 -2.48 -21.76 18.98
CA ASN A 58 -2.00 -22.15 17.66
C ASN A 58 -1.87 -20.93 16.75
N THR A 59 -0.70 -20.73 16.15
CA THR A 59 -0.42 -19.62 15.23
C THR A 59 -0.46 -20.08 13.77
N SER A 60 -1.10 -19.28 12.91
CA SER A 60 -1.13 -19.49 11.46
C SER A 60 0.25 -19.35 10.81
N LYS A 61 0.39 -19.83 9.57
CA LYS A 61 1.48 -19.37 8.71
C LYS A 61 1.33 -17.87 8.42
N ALA A 62 2.45 -17.20 8.20
CA ALA A 62 2.46 -15.80 7.81
C ALA A 62 1.88 -15.61 6.40
N THR A 63 1.04 -14.60 6.24
CA THR A 63 0.60 -14.07 4.95
C THR A 63 1.35 -12.76 4.70
N ILE A 64 1.99 -12.64 3.54
CA ILE A 64 2.67 -11.42 3.12
C ILE A 64 1.76 -10.63 2.20
N ILE A 65 1.58 -9.35 2.50
CA ILE A 65 0.78 -8.42 1.70
C ILE A 65 1.71 -7.31 1.20
N THR A 66 1.65 -7.01 -0.09
CA THR A 66 2.31 -5.85 -0.69
C THR A 66 1.36 -4.66 -0.66
N VAL A 67 1.82 -3.53 -0.13
CA VAL A 67 1.06 -2.28 -0.12
C VAL A 67 0.90 -1.79 -1.56
N ILE A 68 -0.35 -1.53 -1.96
CA ILE A 68 -0.67 -1.03 -3.29
C ILE A 68 -0.23 0.42 -3.39
N ASP A 69 0.56 0.75 -4.42
CA ASP A 69 0.86 2.14 -4.73
C ASP A 69 -0.35 2.82 -5.36
N THR A 70 -0.91 3.82 -4.67
CA THR A 70 -2.01 4.65 -5.16
C THR A 70 -1.57 6.07 -5.46
N THR A 71 -0.27 6.35 -5.41
CA THR A 71 0.28 7.68 -5.66
C THR A 71 0.22 7.96 -7.16
N ALA A 72 -0.46 9.04 -7.54
CA ALA A 72 -0.50 9.44 -8.95
C ALA A 72 0.85 10.00 -9.40
N PRO A 73 1.24 9.81 -10.67
CA PRO A 73 2.45 10.41 -11.22
C PRO A 73 2.37 11.95 -11.18
N PRO A 74 3.51 12.66 -11.01
CA PRO A 74 3.56 14.10 -11.18
C PRO A 74 3.16 14.50 -12.60
N ALA A 75 2.55 15.68 -12.73
CA ALA A 75 2.20 16.24 -14.03
C ALA A 75 3.43 16.33 -14.96
N PRO A 76 3.31 15.95 -16.24
CA PRO A 76 4.42 16.08 -17.17
C PRO A 76 4.73 17.56 -17.38
N THR A 77 6.01 17.84 -17.63
CA THR A 77 6.49 19.17 -18.01
C THR A 77 6.82 19.18 -19.50
N ILE A 78 6.62 20.33 -20.14
CA ILE A 78 6.92 20.52 -21.55
C ILE A 78 8.01 21.58 -21.70
N ASN A 79 8.97 21.33 -22.59
CA ASN A 79 9.95 22.34 -22.95
C ASN A 79 9.30 23.44 -23.82
N PRO A 80 9.82 24.67 -23.83
CA PRO A 80 9.28 25.73 -24.67
C PRO A 80 9.20 25.33 -26.15
N ILE A 81 8.06 25.58 -26.78
CA ILE A 81 7.79 25.28 -28.19
C ILE A 81 7.83 26.58 -29.00
N LYS A 82 8.43 26.53 -30.20
CA LYS A 82 8.46 27.64 -31.15
C LYS A 82 7.53 27.38 -32.34
N GLU A 83 7.16 28.45 -33.03
CA GLU A 83 6.41 28.34 -34.29
C GLU A 83 7.16 27.43 -35.30
N GLY A 84 6.42 26.51 -35.92
CA GLY A 84 6.98 25.54 -36.86
C GLY A 84 7.79 24.40 -36.23
N ALA A 85 7.74 24.23 -34.90
CA ALA A 85 8.41 23.12 -34.23
C ALA A 85 7.91 21.77 -34.76
N LYS A 86 8.87 20.87 -35.03
CA LYS A 86 8.62 19.50 -35.50
C LYS A 86 8.83 18.45 -34.40
N GLU A 87 9.17 18.89 -33.20
CA GLU A 87 9.47 18.03 -32.07
C GLU A 87 8.87 18.65 -30.79
N ILE A 88 8.31 17.79 -29.94
CA ILE A 88 7.84 18.12 -28.61
C ILE A 88 8.66 17.27 -27.64
N SER A 89 9.27 17.90 -26.66
CA SER A 89 10.05 17.23 -25.62
C SER A 89 9.65 17.75 -24.23
N GLY A 90 9.89 16.93 -23.22
CA GLY A 90 9.45 17.18 -21.87
C GLY A 90 9.99 16.15 -20.89
N LYS A 91 9.51 16.19 -19.65
CA LYS A 91 9.78 15.18 -18.62
C LYS A 91 8.48 14.67 -18.02
N ALA A 92 8.42 13.38 -17.74
CA ALA A 92 7.35 12.70 -17.03
C ALA A 92 7.96 11.63 -16.11
N GLU A 93 7.16 11.06 -15.21
CA GLU A 93 7.61 9.94 -14.40
C GLU A 93 7.92 8.71 -15.28
N PRO A 94 9.04 8.00 -15.05
CA PRO A 94 9.35 6.78 -15.79
C PRO A 94 8.21 5.75 -15.74
N GLY A 95 7.87 5.18 -16.90
CA GLY A 95 6.78 4.19 -17.02
C GLY A 95 5.38 4.79 -17.08
N SER A 96 5.21 6.09 -16.83
CA SER A 96 3.93 6.78 -17.04
C SER A 96 3.63 7.01 -18.53
N THR A 97 2.36 7.18 -18.88
CA THR A 97 1.92 7.49 -20.25
C THR A 97 1.72 8.99 -20.41
N VAL A 98 2.32 9.58 -21.45
CA VAL A 98 2.10 10.97 -21.83
C VAL A 98 1.13 11.02 -23.01
N VAL A 99 0.05 11.79 -22.87
CA VAL A 99 -0.93 12.04 -23.94
C VAL A 99 -0.81 13.49 -24.39
N ILE A 100 -0.65 13.68 -25.71
CA ILE A 100 -0.62 14.99 -26.35
C ILE A 100 -1.86 15.12 -27.23
N THR A 101 -2.64 16.18 -27.02
CA THR A 101 -3.84 16.48 -27.80
C THR A 101 -3.62 17.74 -28.62
N PHE A 102 -3.95 17.68 -29.90
CA PHE A 102 -3.96 18.84 -30.81
C PHE A 102 -5.41 19.34 -30.98
N PRO A 103 -5.61 20.65 -31.20
CA PRO A 103 -6.94 21.21 -31.49
C PRO A 103 -7.51 20.70 -32.82
#